data_AF-I4DQF1-F1
#
_entry.id   AF-I4DQF1-F1
#
_cell.length_a   1.000
_cell.length_b   1.000
_cell.length_c   1.000
_cell.angle_alpha   90.00
_cell.angle_beta   90.00
_cell.angle_gamma   90.00
#
_symmetry.space_group_name_H-M   'P 1'
#
loop_
_entity.id
_entity.type
_entity.pdbx_description
1 polymer ?
#
loop_
_entity_poly.entity_id
_entity_poly.type
_entity_poly.pdbx_seq_one_letter_code
_entity_poly.pdbx_strand_id
1 'polypeptide(L)'
;MMEHGNTTVYEWTYGEAPLSVELDPIHIEVDDDKAAGDQIDFGDDAIDFGAIDTSAIDFGEGDTGGEIDWGNIDAAPTDVDLSADVANISLEESGIVVEEAGLQGGVAKGREALTLLDNPTTSNQLVEQLLELESFLKMRVYETSTVEQTFSLLQQLPAESEAALGGMLGAVQRAAADLTAPHILHLHNVKHSPRYVDVLSGQLEQKLSVCSKMCRLAEREAERRRGAESRAADLRPLLARIIQRTKELQAQIEADISKKYKGRPVNVIGGVKFL
;
A
#
# COMPACT_ATOMS: atom_id res chain seq x y z
N MET A 1 8.96 -4.80 -31.91
CA MET A 1 8.07 -5.73 -31.19
C MET A 1 7.16 -6.58 -32.08
N MET A 2 6.67 -6.15 -33.26
CA MET A 2 5.89 -7.06 -34.13
C MET A 2 6.75 -8.04 -34.96
N GLU A 3 7.99 -7.67 -35.34
CA GLU A 3 8.92 -8.59 -36.04
C GLU A 3 9.74 -9.45 -35.07
N HIS A 4 10.08 -8.90 -33.90
CA HIS A 4 10.87 -9.57 -32.87
C HIS A 4 10.05 -9.55 -31.58
N GLY A 5 9.61 -10.72 -31.12
CA GLY A 5 8.66 -10.87 -30.01
C GLY A 5 9.28 -10.54 -28.66
N ASN A 6 10.14 -11.43 -28.15
CA ASN A 6 10.76 -11.30 -26.83
C ASN A 6 12.22 -10.84 -26.97
N THR A 7 12.42 -9.54 -27.23
CA THR A 7 13.74 -8.94 -27.46
C THR A 7 14.50 -8.68 -26.16
N THR A 8 15.80 -8.90 -26.17
CA THR A 8 16.68 -8.54 -25.05
C THR A 8 16.95 -7.04 -25.02
N VAL A 9 17.36 -6.53 -23.86
CA VAL A 9 17.83 -5.14 -23.74
C VAL A 9 19.06 -4.90 -24.61
N TYR A 10 19.91 -5.93 -24.80
CA TYR A 10 21.01 -5.89 -25.77
C TYR A 10 20.52 -5.58 -27.19
N GLU A 11 19.58 -6.37 -27.70
CA GLU A 11 19.04 -6.20 -29.06
C GLU A 11 18.36 -4.85 -29.24
N TRP A 12 17.66 -4.37 -28.22
CA TRP A 12 17.02 -3.04 -28.23
C TRP A 12 18.04 -1.89 -28.24
N THR A 13 19.15 -2.04 -27.52
CA THR A 13 20.20 -1.00 -27.41
C THR A 13 21.06 -0.94 -28.67
N TYR A 14 21.46 -2.11 -29.19
CA TYR A 14 22.45 -2.21 -30.28
C TYR A 14 21.82 -2.41 -31.66
N GLY A 15 20.51 -2.70 -31.73
CA GLY A 15 19.79 -2.91 -32.99
C GLY A 15 20.07 -4.26 -33.67
N GLU A 16 20.89 -5.12 -33.06
CA GLU A 16 21.24 -6.46 -33.54
C GLU A 16 21.13 -7.49 -32.41
N ALA A 17 20.69 -8.71 -32.75
CA ALA A 17 20.54 -9.78 -31.78
C ALA A 17 21.91 -10.26 -31.23
N PRO A 18 22.03 -10.57 -29.93
CA PRO A 18 23.27 -11.08 -29.35
C PRO A 18 23.60 -12.48 -29.88
N LEU A 19 24.90 -12.81 -30.00
CA LEU A 19 25.34 -14.17 -30.39
C LEU A 19 25.05 -15.20 -29.31
N SER A 20 25.05 -14.80 -28.03
CA SER A 20 24.64 -15.64 -26.90
C SER A 20 24.15 -14.78 -25.73
N VAL A 21 23.33 -15.39 -24.87
CA VAL A 21 22.72 -14.73 -23.71
C VAL A 21 23.14 -15.48 -22.45
N GLU A 22 23.79 -14.79 -21.52
CA GLU A 22 24.17 -15.30 -20.21
C GLU A 22 23.30 -14.64 -19.13
N LEU A 23 22.32 -15.39 -18.61
CA LEU A 23 21.45 -14.93 -17.52
C LEU A 23 22.09 -15.23 -16.17
N ASP A 24 22.02 -14.25 -15.27
CA ASP A 24 22.45 -14.46 -13.88
C ASP A 24 21.51 -15.46 -13.17
N PRO A 25 22.03 -16.36 -12.33
CA PRO A 25 21.21 -17.26 -11.54
C PRO A 25 20.29 -16.49 -10.60
N ILE A 26 19.04 -16.95 -10.45
CA ILE A 26 18.12 -16.38 -9.47
C ILE A 26 18.57 -16.84 -8.08
N HIS A 27 18.98 -15.90 -7.24
CA HIS A 27 19.44 -16.17 -5.88
C HIS A 27 18.29 -15.95 -4.88
N ILE A 28 17.62 -17.03 -4.50
CA ILE A 28 16.60 -17.03 -3.44
C ILE A 28 17.21 -17.73 -2.23
N GLU A 29 17.68 -16.95 -1.26
CA GLU A 29 18.05 -17.48 0.05
C GLU A 29 16.76 -17.74 0.82
N VAL A 30 16.49 -19.00 1.14
CA VAL A 30 15.43 -19.37 2.07
C VAL A 30 16.14 -19.76 3.35
N ASP A 31 16.29 -18.81 4.27
CA ASP A 31 16.80 -19.11 5.60
C ASP A 31 15.74 -19.93 6.36
N ASP A 32 15.98 -21.25 6.47
CA ASP A 32 15.17 -22.18 7.28
C ASP A 32 15.36 -21.96 8.80
N ASP A 33 16.28 -21.08 9.20
CA ASP A 33 16.63 -20.84 10.59
C ASP A 33 15.77 -19.73 11.20
N LYS A 34 14.54 -20.10 11.58
CA LYS A 34 13.84 -19.40 12.67
C LYS A 34 14.57 -19.68 13.99
N ALA A 35 15.71 -19.02 14.18
CA ALA A 35 16.29 -18.84 15.50
C ALA A 35 15.20 -18.24 16.39
N ALA A 36 14.90 -18.94 17.48
CA ALA A 36 14.02 -18.52 18.54
C ALA A 36 14.56 -17.22 19.18
N GLY A 37 14.30 -16.08 18.54
CA GLY A 37 14.54 -14.76 19.08
C GLY A 37 13.45 -14.44 20.10
N ASP A 38 13.84 -14.41 21.37
CA ASP A 38 13.11 -13.91 22.55
C ASP A 38 11.73 -13.29 22.23
N GLN A 39 10.70 -14.12 22.27
CA GLN A 39 9.35 -13.62 22.44
C GLN A 39 9.28 -12.98 23.82
N ILE A 40 9.23 -11.65 23.87
CA ILE A 40 8.88 -10.93 25.08
C ILE A 40 7.46 -11.36 25.47
N ASP A 41 7.38 -12.18 26.51
CA ASP A 41 6.16 -12.62 27.17
C ASP A 41 5.56 -11.45 27.96
N PHE A 42 4.60 -10.76 27.35
CA PHE A 42 3.71 -9.86 28.08
C PHE A 42 2.70 -10.73 28.85
N GLY A 43 3.20 -11.33 29.93
CA GLY A 43 2.43 -12.16 30.84
C GLY A 43 1.17 -11.45 31.36
N ASP A 44 0.24 -12.27 31.83
CA ASP A 44 -1.10 -11.97 32.37
C ASP A 44 -1.11 -11.08 33.65
N ASP A 45 -0.11 -10.23 33.83
CA ASP A 45 -0.14 -9.21 34.86
C ASP A 45 -1.11 -8.12 34.43
N ALA A 46 -2.23 -8.04 35.14
CA ALA A 46 -3.29 -7.06 34.94
C ALA A 46 -2.72 -5.63 34.91
N ILE A 47 -2.45 -5.13 33.71
CA ILE A 47 -2.08 -3.74 33.47
C ILE A 47 -3.28 -2.87 33.88
N ASP A 48 -3.14 -2.15 34.99
CA ASP A 48 -4.06 -1.13 35.45
C ASP A 48 -4.00 0.08 34.51
N PHE A 49 -5.01 0.25 33.66
CA PHE A 49 -5.19 1.41 32.79
C PHE A 49 -5.79 2.60 33.56
N GLY A 50 -5.25 2.89 34.74
CA GLY A 50 -5.61 4.06 35.53
C GLY A 50 -5.22 5.34 34.80
N ALA A 51 -6.23 6.03 34.26
CA ALA A 51 -6.15 7.38 33.69
C ALA A 51 -4.91 7.64 32.80
N ILE A 52 -4.73 6.83 31.76
CA ILE A 52 -3.79 7.16 30.69
C ILE A 52 -4.36 8.35 29.92
N ASP A 53 -3.68 9.48 30.02
CA ASP A 53 -3.91 10.67 29.20
C ASP A 53 -3.71 10.28 27.73
N THR A 54 -4.83 10.19 26.99
CA THR A 54 -4.86 9.78 25.58
C THR A 54 -4.31 10.85 24.64
N SER A 55 -3.84 11.98 25.16
CA SER A 55 -3.22 13.04 24.37
C SER A 55 -1.79 12.72 23.91
N ALA A 56 -1.18 11.64 24.41
CA ALA A 56 0.18 11.23 24.06
C ALA A 56 0.26 9.98 23.15
N ILE A 57 -0.88 9.39 22.76
CA ILE A 57 -0.87 8.32 21.75
C ILE A 57 -0.97 8.99 20.39
N ASP A 58 0.21 9.32 19.86
CA ASP A 58 0.41 9.76 18.48
C ASP A 58 0.10 8.61 17.52
N PHE A 59 -1.17 8.49 17.13
CA PHE A 59 -1.56 7.76 15.94
C PHE A 59 -1.19 8.63 14.75
N GLY A 60 0.11 8.65 14.43
CA GLY A 60 0.72 9.42 13.36
C GLY A 60 -0.23 9.56 12.17
N GLU A 61 -0.85 10.74 12.11
CA GLU A 61 -1.64 11.20 11.00
C GLU A 61 -0.73 11.22 9.77
N GLY A 62 -1.30 10.86 8.62
CA GLY A 62 -0.54 10.59 7.42
C GLY A 62 0.42 11.71 7.01
N ASP A 63 1.47 11.22 6.35
CA ASP A 63 2.28 11.88 5.33
C ASP A 63 3.68 12.35 5.75
N THR A 64 4.62 11.95 4.89
CA THR A 64 6.02 12.38 4.73
C THR A 64 7.06 11.97 5.78
N GLY A 65 8.02 11.12 5.36
CA GLY A 65 9.39 11.20 5.89
C GLY A 65 10.03 9.95 6.47
N GLY A 66 9.35 8.81 6.50
CA GLY A 66 10.01 7.53 6.70
C GLY A 66 10.64 7.07 5.39
N GLU A 67 11.78 7.64 5.01
CA GLU A 67 12.61 7.13 3.91
C GLU A 67 12.82 5.63 4.12
N ILE A 68 12.18 4.82 3.26
CA ILE A 68 12.55 3.43 3.13
C ILE A 68 13.92 3.45 2.46
N ASP A 69 14.96 3.23 3.27
CA ASP A 69 16.34 3.08 2.81
C ASP A 69 16.44 1.83 1.93
N TRP A 70 16.31 2.05 0.63
CA TRP A 70 16.47 1.02 -0.40
C TRP A 70 17.93 0.76 -0.76
N GLY A 71 18.89 1.27 0.01
CA GLY A 71 20.30 1.21 -0.33
C GLY A 71 20.61 2.22 -1.41
N ASN A 72 21.22 3.31 -0.98
CA ASN A 72 21.96 4.29 -1.77
C ASN A 72 22.50 3.74 -3.13
N ILE A 73 21.81 4.06 -4.23
CA ILE A 73 22.39 4.15 -5.58
C ILE A 73 22.37 5.63 -5.98
N ASP A 74 22.94 6.50 -5.14
CA ASP A 74 23.57 7.71 -5.64
C ASP A 74 25.02 7.36 -5.94
N ALA A 75 25.25 6.90 -7.17
CA ALA A 75 26.55 7.11 -7.79
C ALA A 75 26.69 8.62 -7.99
N ALA A 76 27.22 9.31 -6.97
CA ALA A 76 27.65 10.68 -7.12
C ALA A 76 28.58 10.74 -8.36
N PRO A 77 28.37 11.70 -9.29
CA PRO A 77 29.34 11.93 -10.33
C PRO A 77 30.59 12.45 -9.61
N THR A 78 31.63 11.63 -9.55
CA THR A 78 32.96 12.13 -9.24
C THR A 78 33.30 13.13 -10.33
N ASP A 79 33.40 14.41 -9.98
CA ASP A 79 34.01 15.45 -10.82
C ASP A 79 35.45 15.00 -11.14
N VAL A 80 35.59 14.34 -12.29
CA VAL A 80 36.90 14.11 -12.90
C VAL A 80 37.16 15.34 -13.76
N ASP A 81 38.17 16.12 -13.37
CA ASP A 81 38.66 17.25 -14.14
C ASP A 81 39.10 16.78 -15.55
N LEU A 82 38.25 17.03 -16.54
CA LEU A 82 38.45 16.69 -17.95
C LEU A 82 39.20 17.80 -18.72
N SER A 83 39.85 18.75 -18.04
CA SER A 83 40.56 19.86 -18.70
C SER A 83 41.93 19.50 -19.28
N ALA A 84 42.31 18.22 -19.31
CA ALA A 84 43.49 17.80 -20.06
C ALA A 84 43.22 17.94 -21.57
N ASP A 85 43.95 18.85 -22.24
CA ASP A 85 43.90 19.10 -23.68
C ASP A 85 44.11 17.81 -24.50
N VAL A 86 43.01 17.12 -24.84
CA VAL A 86 42.99 15.90 -25.66
C VAL A 86 43.42 16.19 -27.12
N ALA A 87 43.46 17.46 -27.51
CA ALA A 87 43.77 17.88 -28.89
C ALA A 87 45.23 17.69 -29.31
N ASN A 88 46.16 17.37 -28.39
CA ASN A 88 47.60 17.27 -28.67
C ASN A 88 48.17 15.84 -28.55
N ILE A 89 47.34 14.82 -28.34
CA ILE A 89 47.80 13.43 -28.35
C ILE A 89 47.71 12.94 -29.80
N SER A 90 48.86 12.86 -30.48
CA SER A 90 48.93 12.25 -31.82
C SER A 90 48.67 10.75 -31.71
N LEU A 91 47.51 10.29 -32.21
CA LEU A 91 47.09 8.89 -32.17
C LEU A 91 47.98 7.95 -33.03
N GLU A 92 48.84 8.51 -33.88
CA GLU A 92 49.64 7.73 -34.84
C GLU A 92 50.75 6.89 -34.18
N GLU A 93 51.18 7.25 -32.96
CA GLU A 93 52.29 6.58 -32.27
C GLU A 93 51.83 5.56 -31.19
N SER A 94 50.53 5.51 -30.88
CA SER A 94 50.00 4.63 -29.81
C SER A 94 49.67 3.20 -30.27
N GLY A 95 49.79 2.87 -31.55
CA GLY A 95 49.46 1.54 -32.07
C GLY A 95 47.99 1.13 -31.82
N ILE A 96 47.13 2.09 -31.49
CA ILE A 96 45.69 1.89 -31.31
C ILE A 96 45.08 1.86 -32.70
N VAL A 97 44.89 0.64 -33.20
CA VAL A 97 44.01 0.40 -34.34
C VAL A 97 42.60 0.73 -33.87
N VAL A 98 41.98 1.74 -34.48
CA VAL A 98 40.53 1.93 -34.38
C VAL A 98 39.92 0.75 -35.13
N GLU A 99 39.61 -0.32 -34.40
CA GLU A 99 38.72 -1.36 -34.91
C GLU A 99 37.41 -0.65 -35.29
N GLU A 100 36.97 -0.84 -36.52
CA GLU A 100 35.62 -0.43 -36.96
C GLU A 100 34.65 -0.89 -35.88
N ALA A 101 33.85 0.04 -35.34
CA ALA A 101 32.94 -0.18 -34.21
C ALA A 101 32.34 -1.59 -34.29
N GLY A 102 32.75 -2.47 -33.37
CA GLY A 102 32.55 -3.91 -33.45
C GLY A 102 31.09 -4.29 -33.65
N LEU A 103 30.71 -4.51 -34.92
CA LEU A 103 29.49 -5.17 -35.39
C LEU A 103 29.69 -6.70 -35.43
N GLN A 104 30.40 -7.26 -34.43
CA GLN A 104 30.48 -8.70 -34.23
C GLN A 104 29.65 -9.02 -33.00
N GLY A 105 28.38 -9.38 -33.24
CA GLY A 105 27.35 -9.60 -32.23
C GLY A 105 27.88 -10.04 -30.87
N GLY A 106 27.65 -9.21 -29.86
CA GLY A 106 28.18 -9.43 -28.51
C GLY A 106 27.44 -10.55 -27.76
N VAL A 107 27.99 -10.87 -26.59
CA VAL A 107 27.31 -11.72 -25.61
C VAL A 107 26.54 -10.82 -24.66
N ALA A 108 25.22 -10.98 -24.59
CA ALA A 108 24.39 -10.25 -23.64
C ALA A 108 24.59 -10.83 -22.24
N LYS A 109 25.05 -10.00 -21.29
CA LYS A 109 25.32 -10.41 -19.89
C LYS A 109 24.58 -9.51 -18.90
N GLY A 110 24.29 -10.03 -17.71
CA GLY A 110 23.66 -9.26 -16.63
C GLY A 110 22.36 -8.58 -17.06
N ARG A 111 22.28 -7.25 -16.91
CA ARG A 111 21.07 -6.47 -17.25
C ARG A 111 20.72 -6.47 -18.75
N GLU A 112 21.70 -6.64 -19.62
CA GLU A 112 21.49 -6.66 -21.08
C GLU A 112 20.97 -8.02 -21.58
N ALA A 113 21.19 -9.08 -20.79
CA ALA A 113 20.66 -10.42 -21.05
C ALA A 113 19.15 -10.52 -20.78
N LEU A 114 18.62 -9.63 -19.92
CA LEU A 114 17.21 -9.57 -19.59
C LEU A 114 16.38 -9.07 -20.77
N THR A 115 15.10 -9.47 -20.81
CA THR A 115 14.15 -8.97 -21.80
C THR A 115 13.64 -7.58 -21.41
N LEU A 116 13.05 -6.84 -22.35
CA LEU A 116 12.55 -5.49 -22.08
C LEU A 116 11.52 -5.40 -20.95
N LEU A 117 10.68 -6.42 -20.77
CA LEU A 117 9.69 -6.47 -19.69
C LEU A 117 10.25 -7.01 -18.38
N ASP A 118 11.38 -7.69 -18.44
CA ASP A 118 12.01 -8.32 -17.28
C ASP A 118 13.04 -7.40 -16.63
N ASN A 119 13.76 -6.59 -17.41
CA ASN A 119 14.67 -5.59 -16.89
C ASN A 119 13.88 -4.48 -16.14
N PRO A 120 14.17 -4.22 -14.85
CA PRO A 120 13.44 -3.25 -14.06
C PRO A 120 13.43 -1.83 -14.64
N THR A 121 14.53 -1.42 -15.26
CA THR A 121 14.66 -0.07 -15.82
C THR A 121 13.73 0.10 -17.02
N THR A 122 13.76 -0.82 -17.98
CA THR A 122 12.94 -0.73 -19.20
C THR A 122 11.47 -1.04 -18.93
N SER A 123 11.18 -1.94 -17.99
CA SER A 123 9.79 -2.20 -17.55
C SER A 123 9.16 -0.96 -16.92
N ASN A 124 9.89 -0.25 -16.03
CA ASN A 124 9.39 0.99 -15.43
C ASN A 124 9.18 2.09 -16.48
N GLN A 125 10.13 2.26 -17.40
CA GLN A 125 9.99 3.21 -18.50
C GLN A 125 8.74 2.90 -19.35
N LEU A 126 8.46 1.62 -19.62
CA LEU A 126 7.25 1.23 -20.36
C LEU A 126 5.98 1.58 -19.58
N VAL A 127 5.94 1.32 -18.27
CA VAL A 127 4.81 1.69 -17.41
C VAL A 127 4.59 3.21 -17.40
N GLU A 128 5.67 3.99 -17.27
CA GLU A 128 5.62 5.46 -17.32
C GLU A 128 5.07 5.95 -18.66
N GLN A 129 5.55 5.42 -19.77
CA GLN A 129 5.05 5.75 -21.11
C GLN A 129 3.58 5.37 -21.30
N LEU A 130 3.14 4.23 -20.76
CA LEU A 130 1.72 3.85 -20.80
C LEU A 130 0.86 4.81 -19.98
N LEU A 131 1.33 5.28 -18.82
CA LEU A 131 0.62 6.22 -17.98
C LEU A 131 0.57 7.64 -18.60
N GLU A 132 1.65 8.05 -19.26
CA GLU A 132 1.70 9.28 -20.06
C GLU A 132 0.69 9.20 -21.21
N LEU A 133 0.70 8.10 -21.97
CA LEU A 133 -0.25 7.87 -23.07
C LEU A 133 -1.70 7.81 -22.57
N GLU A 134 -1.94 7.17 -21.42
CA GLU A 134 -3.26 7.17 -20.77
C GLU A 134 -3.72 8.60 -20.46
N SER A 135 -2.83 9.42 -19.91
CA SER A 135 -3.12 10.82 -19.56
C SER A 135 -3.41 11.65 -20.80
N PHE A 136 -2.62 11.48 -21.86
CA PHE A 136 -2.85 12.11 -23.15
C PHE A 136 -4.20 11.71 -23.75
N LEU A 137 -4.54 10.42 -23.72
CA LEU A 137 -5.81 9.91 -24.25
C LEU A 137 -7.02 10.39 -23.43
N LYS A 138 -6.91 10.46 -22.10
CA LYS A 138 -7.95 11.05 -21.23
C LYS A 138 -8.22 12.51 -21.59
N MET A 139 -7.15 13.29 -21.77
CA MET A 139 -7.26 14.68 -22.18
C MET A 139 -7.92 14.79 -23.56
N ARG A 140 -7.53 13.94 -24.51
CA ARG A 140 -8.09 13.94 -25.87
C ARG A 140 -9.55 13.52 -25.94
N VAL A 141 -9.96 12.54 -25.16
CA VAL A 141 -11.38 12.16 -25.03
C VAL A 141 -12.16 13.35 -24.48
N TYR A 142 -11.67 13.98 -23.39
CA TYR A 142 -12.33 15.14 -22.79
C TYR A 142 -12.46 16.33 -23.77
N GLU A 143 -11.40 16.68 -24.49
CA GLU A 143 -11.41 17.75 -25.50
C GLU A 143 -12.40 17.45 -26.64
N THR A 144 -12.52 16.19 -27.06
CA THR A 144 -13.44 15.78 -28.14
C THR A 144 -14.90 15.82 -27.68
N SER A 145 -15.19 15.43 -26.43
CA SER A 145 -16.53 15.51 -25.86
C SER A 145 -16.96 16.96 -25.55
N THR A 146 -16.00 17.86 -25.28
CA THR A 146 -16.24 19.25 -24.87
C THR A 146 -16.02 20.20 -26.04
N VAL A 147 -16.96 20.20 -26.99
CA VAL A 147 -16.86 20.86 -28.31
C VAL A 147 -16.67 22.39 -28.27
N GLU A 148 -16.84 23.06 -27.13
CA GLU A 148 -16.99 24.53 -27.14
C GLU A 148 -15.70 25.35 -26.97
N GLN A 149 -14.61 24.84 -26.39
CA GLN A 149 -13.40 25.68 -26.20
C GLN A 149 -12.10 24.89 -26.11
N THR A 150 -11.40 24.66 -27.24
CA THR A 150 -9.92 24.61 -27.19
C THR A 150 -9.23 24.76 -28.56
N PHE A 151 -8.46 25.85 -28.66
CA PHE A 151 -7.21 26.05 -29.41
C PHE A 151 -7.08 25.55 -30.86
N SER A 152 -6.86 26.50 -31.77
CA SER A 152 -6.58 26.32 -33.21
C SER A 152 -5.40 25.39 -33.57
N LEU A 153 -4.57 24.97 -32.60
CA LEU A 153 -3.48 23.99 -32.80
C LEU A 153 -4.02 22.55 -32.94
N LEU A 154 -5.16 22.23 -32.33
CA LEU A 154 -5.75 20.89 -32.32
C LEU A 154 -6.44 20.53 -33.66
N GLN A 155 -6.83 21.55 -34.43
CA GLN A 155 -7.51 21.38 -35.71
C GLN A 155 -6.60 20.82 -36.82
N GLN A 156 -5.28 20.74 -36.56
CA GLN A 156 -4.30 20.13 -37.47
C GLN A 156 -4.06 18.64 -37.21
N LEU A 157 -4.62 18.06 -36.14
CA LEU A 157 -4.50 16.62 -35.89
C LEU A 157 -5.63 15.85 -36.58
N PRO A 158 -5.37 14.60 -37.04
CA PRO A 158 -6.42 13.74 -37.56
C PRO A 158 -7.57 13.60 -36.56
N ALA A 159 -8.80 13.84 -37.01
CA ALA A 159 -9.99 13.71 -36.18
C ALA A 159 -10.34 12.23 -36.00
N GLU A 160 -9.75 11.59 -34.99
CA GLU A 160 -10.21 10.29 -34.51
C GLU A 160 -11.58 10.44 -33.83
N SER A 161 -12.45 9.45 -33.99
CA SER A 161 -13.76 9.49 -33.34
C SER A 161 -13.63 9.31 -31.82
N GLU A 162 -14.54 9.90 -31.04
CA GLU A 162 -14.61 9.72 -29.59
C GLU A 162 -14.64 8.23 -29.19
N ALA A 163 -15.36 7.40 -29.95
CA ALA A 163 -15.41 5.95 -29.75
C ALA A 163 -14.06 5.26 -30.00
N ALA A 164 -13.28 5.70 -31.01
CA ALA A 164 -11.95 5.18 -31.27
C ALA A 164 -10.96 5.56 -30.16
N LEU A 165 -10.97 6.83 -29.73
CA LEU A 165 -10.15 7.32 -28.61
C LEU A 165 -10.48 6.60 -27.30
N GLY A 166 -11.77 6.38 -27.00
CA GLY A 166 -12.21 5.58 -25.86
C GLY A 166 -11.75 4.12 -25.94
N GLY A 167 -11.77 3.53 -27.14
CA GLY A 167 -11.24 2.18 -27.39
C GLY A 167 -9.73 2.09 -27.15
N MET A 168 -8.96 3.07 -27.63
CA MET A 168 -7.51 3.17 -27.41
C MET A 168 -7.19 3.35 -25.92
N LEU A 169 -7.91 4.25 -25.23
CA LEU A 169 -7.75 4.47 -23.80
C LEU A 169 -8.00 3.18 -23.01
N GLY A 170 -9.09 2.47 -23.31
CA GLY A 170 -9.39 1.19 -22.67
C GLY A 170 -8.34 0.11 -22.95
N ALA A 171 -7.71 0.10 -24.13
CA ALA A 171 -6.62 -0.82 -24.44
C ALA A 171 -5.34 -0.49 -23.64
N VAL A 172 -4.97 0.79 -23.55
CA VAL A 172 -3.82 1.27 -22.77
C VAL A 172 -4.02 0.97 -21.29
N GLN A 173 -5.20 1.24 -20.74
CA GLN A 173 -5.52 0.95 -19.34
C GLN A 173 -5.45 -0.55 -19.02
N ARG A 174 -5.93 -1.41 -19.94
CA ARG A 174 -5.78 -2.86 -19.79
C ARG A 174 -4.31 -3.28 -19.80
N ALA A 175 -3.53 -2.80 -20.77
CA ALA A 175 -2.10 -3.12 -20.85
C ALA A 175 -1.33 -2.66 -19.60
N ALA A 176 -1.61 -1.45 -19.11
CA ALA A 176 -1.02 -0.93 -17.88
C ALA A 176 -1.42 -1.76 -16.66
N ALA A 177 -2.70 -2.12 -16.53
CA ALA A 177 -3.20 -2.95 -15.44
C ALA A 177 -2.62 -4.37 -15.45
N ASP A 178 -2.46 -4.96 -16.64
CA ASP A 178 -1.83 -6.28 -16.79
C ASP A 178 -0.37 -6.22 -16.34
N LEU A 179 0.40 -5.22 -16.78
CA LEU A 179 1.83 -5.08 -16.45
C LEU A 179 2.06 -4.72 -14.97
N THR A 180 1.14 -3.98 -14.36
CA THR A 180 1.21 -3.56 -12.95
C THR A 180 0.42 -4.48 -12.01
N ALA A 181 -0.04 -5.63 -12.50
CA ALA A 181 -0.79 -6.57 -11.69
C ALA A 181 0.06 -7.03 -10.49
N PRO A 182 -0.53 -7.15 -9.28
CA PRO A 182 0.22 -7.34 -8.04
C PRO A 182 1.08 -8.63 -8.06
N HIS A 183 0.59 -9.68 -8.71
CA HIS A 183 1.34 -10.93 -8.85
C HIS A 183 2.58 -10.76 -9.73
N ILE A 184 2.53 -9.94 -10.78
CA ILE A 184 3.69 -9.64 -11.63
C ILE A 184 4.71 -8.83 -10.85
N LEU A 185 4.26 -7.79 -10.15
CA LEU A 185 5.13 -6.96 -9.31
C LEU A 185 5.82 -7.80 -8.22
N HIS A 186 5.10 -8.71 -7.56
CA HIS A 186 5.72 -9.62 -6.58
C HIS A 186 6.76 -10.52 -7.23
N LEU A 187 6.46 -11.15 -8.36
CA LEU A 187 7.41 -12.02 -9.06
C LEU A 187 8.65 -11.26 -9.55
N HIS A 188 8.45 -10.04 -10.05
CA HIS A 188 9.52 -9.15 -10.48
C HIS A 188 10.43 -8.77 -9.31
N ASN A 189 9.84 -8.38 -8.17
CA ASN A 189 10.60 -8.08 -6.96
C ASN A 189 11.31 -9.32 -6.38
N VAL A 190 10.68 -10.50 -6.38
CA VAL A 190 11.34 -11.75 -5.95
C VAL A 190 12.57 -12.05 -6.82
N LYS A 191 12.48 -11.79 -8.12
CA LYS A 191 13.58 -12.08 -9.05
C LYS A 191 14.73 -11.08 -8.92
N HIS A 192 14.44 -9.79 -8.75
CA HIS A 192 15.44 -8.72 -8.81
C HIS A 192 15.87 -8.17 -7.44
N SER A 193 15.17 -8.54 -6.37
CA SER A 193 15.48 -8.14 -4.99
C SER A 193 15.55 -9.36 -4.06
N PRO A 194 16.77 -9.81 -3.70
CA PRO A 194 16.96 -10.97 -2.83
C PRO A 194 16.25 -10.85 -1.47
N ARG A 195 16.21 -9.63 -0.91
CA ARG A 195 15.57 -9.35 0.39
C ARG A 195 14.05 -9.30 0.34
N TYR A 196 13.46 -9.25 -0.85
CA TYR A 196 12.03 -9.04 -0.98
C TYR A 196 11.21 -10.17 -0.37
N VAL A 197 11.71 -11.41 -0.48
CA VAL A 197 11.08 -12.59 0.12
C VAL A 197 11.02 -12.44 1.64
N ASP A 198 12.12 -12.05 2.29
CA ASP A 198 12.19 -11.87 3.75
C ASP A 198 11.29 -10.73 4.24
N VAL A 199 11.26 -9.63 3.49
CA VAL A 199 10.38 -8.50 3.79
C VAL A 199 8.91 -8.93 3.66
N LEU A 200 8.57 -9.65 2.59
CA LEU A 200 7.22 -10.12 2.35
C LEU A 200 6.78 -11.14 3.41
N SER A 201 7.64 -12.07 3.80
CA SER A 201 7.35 -13.02 4.88
C SER A 201 7.19 -12.31 6.21
N GLY A 202 8.05 -11.36 6.56
CA GLY A 202 7.94 -10.56 7.78
C GLY A 202 6.63 -9.78 7.84
N GLN A 203 6.20 -9.16 6.73
CA GLN A 203 4.91 -8.49 6.64
C GLN A 203 3.73 -9.46 6.82
N LEU A 204 3.79 -10.66 6.24
CA LEU A 204 2.76 -11.68 6.39
C LEU A 204 2.66 -12.20 7.83
N GLU A 205 3.80 -12.44 8.48
CA GLU A 205 3.87 -12.85 9.88
C GLU A 205 3.33 -11.77 10.81
N GLN A 206 3.67 -10.51 10.57
CA GLN A 206 3.11 -9.38 11.30
C GLN A 206 1.58 -9.32 11.15
N LYS A 207 1.06 -9.44 9.92
CA LYS A 207 -0.39 -9.46 9.66
C LYS A 207 -1.07 -10.63 10.39
N LEU A 208 -0.47 -11.82 10.36
CA LEU A 208 -0.99 -12.99 11.05
C LEU A 208 -1.02 -12.79 12.58
N SER A 209 0.04 -12.21 13.14
CA SER A 209 0.12 -11.83 14.56
C SER A 209 -1.01 -10.86 14.93
N VAL A 210 -1.23 -9.81 14.14
CA VAL A 210 -2.33 -8.85 14.37
C VAL A 210 -3.68 -9.54 14.29
N CYS A 211 -3.94 -10.38 13.27
CA CYS A 211 -5.18 -11.12 13.15
C CYS A 211 -5.44 -12.01 14.38
N SER A 212 -4.42 -12.75 14.84
CA SER A 212 -4.55 -13.60 16.04
C SER A 212 -4.89 -12.80 17.31
N LYS A 213 -4.28 -11.63 17.49
CA LYS A 213 -4.57 -10.71 18.61
C LYS A 213 -6.00 -10.19 18.53
N MET A 214 -6.47 -9.81 17.34
CA MET A 214 -7.83 -9.33 17.13
C MET A 214 -8.87 -10.43 17.40
N CYS A 215 -8.61 -11.67 16.98
CA CYS A 215 -9.48 -12.80 17.30
C CYS A 215 -9.60 -13.01 18.82
N ARG A 216 -8.48 -13.03 19.56
CA ARG A 216 -8.49 -13.16 21.03
C ARG A 216 -9.23 -12.01 21.72
N LEU A 217 -9.07 -10.78 21.22
CA LEU A 217 -9.79 -9.62 21.74
C LEU A 217 -11.31 -9.77 21.51
N ALA A 218 -11.71 -10.19 20.32
CA ALA A 218 -13.13 -10.41 20.00
C ALA A 218 -13.76 -11.49 20.88
N GLU A 219 -13.05 -12.59 21.14
CA GLU A 219 -13.49 -13.63 22.07
C GLU A 219 -13.65 -13.10 23.50
N ARG A 220 -12.69 -12.32 23.99
CA ARG A 220 -12.75 -11.70 25.32
C ARG A 220 -13.93 -10.75 25.46
N GLU A 221 -14.19 -9.92 24.45
CA GLU A 221 -15.32 -9.00 24.46
C GLU A 221 -16.66 -9.75 24.36
N ALA A 222 -16.72 -10.86 23.61
CA ALA A 222 -17.90 -11.72 23.58
C ALA A 222 -18.19 -12.33 24.97
N GLU A 223 -17.16 -12.76 25.70
CA GLU A 223 -17.31 -13.27 27.08
C GLU A 223 -17.78 -12.16 28.04
N ARG A 224 -17.14 -10.98 27.99
CA ARG A 224 -17.53 -9.83 28.81
C ARG A 224 -18.97 -9.42 28.56
N ARG A 225 -19.38 -9.39 27.29
CA ARG A 225 -20.77 -9.12 26.89
C ARG A 225 -21.71 -10.15 27.49
N ARG A 226 -21.42 -11.44 27.37
CA ARG A 226 -22.27 -12.52 27.93
C ARG A 226 -22.39 -12.41 29.46
N GLY A 227 -21.29 -12.14 30.15
CA GLY A 227 -21.28 -11.91 31.59
C GLY A 227 -22.06 -10.66 32.02
N ALA A 228 -22.00 -9.57 31.24
CA ALA A 228 -22.81 -8.39 31.48
C ALA A 228 -24.31 -8.65 31.24
N GLU A 229 -24.66 -9.38 30.19
CA GLU A 229 -26.04 -9.78 29.88
C GLU A 229 -26.63 -10.67 30.99
N SER A 230 -25.87 -11.65 31.51
CA SER A 230 -26.30 -12.47 32.64
C SER A 230 -26.55 -11.64 33.90
N ARG A 231 -25.60 -10.78 34.27
CA ARG A 231 -25.77 -9.89 35.45
C ARG A 231 -26.97 -8.96 35.28
N ALA A 232 -27.18 -8.42 34.08
CA ALA A 232 -28.35 -7.60 33.79
C ALA A 232 -29.65 -8.41 33.93
N ALA A 233 -29.67 -9.66 33.48
CA ALA A 233 -30.82 -10.55 33.63
C ALA A 233 -31.14 -10.83 35.11
N ASP A 234 -30.12 -11.05 35.96
CA ASP A 234 -30.27 -11.29 37.39
C ASP A 234 -30.73 -10.05 38.17
N LEU A 235 -30.22 -8.87 37.80
CA LEU A 235 -30.53 -7.60 38.48
C LEU A 235 -31.90 -7.03 38.08
N ARG A 236 -32.38 -7.28 36.86
CA ARG A 236 -33.70 -6.83 36.37
C ARG A 236 -34.87 -7.15 37.31
N PRO A 237 -35.06 -8.38 37.82
CA PRO A 237 -36.16 -8.69 38.73
C PRO A 237 -36.02 -8.00 40.09
N LEU A 238 -34.78 -7.83 40.59
CA LEU A 238 -34.52 -7.11 41.84
C LEU A 238 -34.87 -5.62 41.69
N LEU A 239 -34.46 -5.01 40.58
CA LEU A 239 -34.83 -3.64 40.25
C LEU A 239 -36.35 -3.48 40.17
N ALA A 240 -37.06 -4.40 39.50
CA ALA A 240 -38.52 -4.39 39.41
C ALA A 240 -39.18 -4.46 40.81
N ARG A 241 -38.65 -5.30 41.71
CA ARG A 241 -39.12 -5.41 43.09
C ARG A 241 -38.89 -4.13 43.89
N ILE A 242 -37.72 -3.52 43.77
CA ILE A 242 -37.40 -2.23 44.43
C ILE A 242 -38.34 -1.15 43.92
N ILE A 243 -38.54 -1.04 42.60
CA ILE A 243 -39.49 -0.11 41.98
C ILE A 243 -40.89 -0.27 42.56
N GLN A 244 -41.38 -1.50 42.67
CA GLN A 244 -42.70 -1.78 43.25
C GLN A 244 -42.78 -1.33 44.71
N ARG A 245 -41.80 -1.71 45.55
CA ARG A 245 -41.77 -1.34 46.97
C ARG A 245 -41.69 0.17 47.17
N THR A 246 -40.90 0.87 46.35
CA THR A 246 -40.78 2.32 46.45
C THR A 246 -42.08 3.02 46.01
N LYS A 247 -42.82 2.48 45.03
CA LYS A 247 -44.17 2.98 44.68
C LYS A 247 -45.17 2.78 45.82
N GLU A 248 -45.15 1.61 46.49
CA GLU A 248 -45.98 1.33 47.66
C GLU A 248 -45.68 2.31 48.81
N LEU A 249 -44.40 2.51 49.13
CA LEU A 249 -43.96 3.47 50.15
C LEU A 249 -44.34 4.90 49.80
N GLN A 250 -44.17 5.31 48.53
CA GLN A 250 -44.58 6.64 48.07
C GLN A 250 -46.08 6.87 48.31
N ALA A 251 -46.93 5.91 47.95
CA ALA A 251 -48.38 6.00 48.16
C ALA A 251 -48.75 6.09 49.65
N GLN A 252 -48.06 5.34 50.52
CA GLN A 252 -48.25 5.41 51.98
C GLN A 252 -47.88 6.78 52.53
N ILE A 253 -46.74 7.33 52.12
CA ILE A 253 -46.27 8.66 52.53
C ILE A 253 -47.25 9.75 52.05
N GLU A 254 -47.68 9.69 50.78
CA GLU A 254 -48.67 10.63 50.22
C GLU A 254 -49.99 10.61 51.00
N ALA A 255 -50.48 9.40 51.36
CA ALA A 255 -51.69 9.24 52.16
C ALA A 255 -51.53 9.80 53.59
N ASP A 256 -50.40 9.54 54.25
CA ASP A 256 -50.16 10.00 55.62
C ASP A 256 -49.95 11.51 55.70
N ILE A 257 -49.31 12.13 54.71
CA ILE A 257 -49.24 13.58 54.61
C ILE A 257 -50.64 14.15 54.32
N SER A 258 -51.39 13.57 53.39
CA SER A 258 -52.75 14.03 53.08
C SER A 258 -53.67 14.05 54.32
N LYS A 259 -53.59 13.01 55.17
CA LYS A 259 -54.30 12.97 56.46
C LYS A 259 -53.93 14.14 57.38
N LYS A 260 -52.63 14.45 57.49
CA LYS A 260 -52.14 15.60 58.29
C LYS A 260 -52.62 16.95 57.74
N TYR A 261 -52.86 17.04 56.43
CA TYR A 261 -53.33 18.25 55.75
C TYR A 261 -54.83 18.20 55.36
N LYS A 262 -55.67 17.63 56.24
CA LYS A 262 -57.14 17.67 56.12
C LYS A 262 -57.68 17.11 54.79
N GLY A 263 -57.04 16.08 54.24
CA GLY A 263 -57.47 15.40 53.02
C GLY A 263 -57.14 16.14 51.72
N ARG A 264 -56.26 17.14 51.74
CA ARG A 264 -55.74 17.75 50.50
C ARG A 264 -54.87 16.73 49.75
N PRO A 265 -54.97 16.65 48.41
CA PRO A 265 -54.14 15.74 47.62
C PRO A 265 -52.66 16.19 47.67
N VAL A 266 -51.75 15.25 47.90
CA VAL A 266 -50.30 15.47 47.99
C VAL A 266 -49.60 14.45 47.09
N ASN A 267 -48.71 14.91 46.24
CA ASN A 267 -47.89 14.07 45.35
C ASN A 267 -46.41 14.33 45.64
N VAL A 268 -45.65 13.27 45.90
CA VAL A 268 -44.19 13.36 46.08
C VAL A 268 -43.53 13.37 44.70
N ILE A 269 -42.76 14.42 44.42
CA ILE A 269 -42.04 14.63 43.15
C ILE A 269 -40.58 14.21 43.33
N GLY A 270 -39.98 13.53 42.34
CA GLY A 270 -38.56 13.15 42.35
C GLY A 270 -38.25 11.71 42.75
N GLY A 271 -39.04 10.73 42.30
CA GLY A 271 -38.81 9.28 42.55
C GLY A 271 -39.03 8.42 41.30
N VAL A 272 -39.36 7.13 41.50
CA VAL A 272 -39.54 6.07 40.47
C VAL A 272 -40.49 6.38 39.30
N LYS A 273 -41.20 7.50 39.35
CA LYS A 273 -42.00 8.01 38.23
C LYS A 273 -41.15 8.58 37.08
N PHE A 274 -39.85 8.78 37.30
CA PHE A 274 -38.89 9.33 36.34
C PHE A 274 -37.74 8.36 35.97
N LEU A 275 -37.85 7.09 36.38
CA LEU A 275 -36.92 5.99 36.03
C LEU A 275 -37.55 5.06 34.99
#